data_AF-A0A949MZD2-F1
#
_entry.id   AF-A0A949MZD2-F1
#
_cell.length_a   1.000
_cell.length_b   1.000
_cell.length_c   1.000
_cell.angle_alpha   90.00
_cell.angle_beta   90.00
_cell.angle_gamma   90.00
#
_symmetry.space_group_name_H-M   'P 1'
#
loop_
_entity.id
_entity.type
_entity.pdbx_description
1 polymer ?
#
loop_
_entity_poly.entity_id
_entity_poly.type
_entity_poly.pdbx_seq_one_letter_code
_entity_poly.pdbx_strand_id
1 'polypeptide(L)' 'MQITIRDELVEPLQERAKEKGFDTIEAYIDHILGQIAGKVKSTNEVMSKQDEEKVMNRLRDLGYL' A
#
# COMPACT_ATOMS: atom_id res chain seq x y z
N MET A 1 11.62 1.34 17.83
CA MET A 1 11.02 0.06 17.40
C MET A 1 12.03 -0.63 16.50
N GLN A 2 12.32 -1.91 16.70
CA GLN A 2 13.28 -2.64 15.87
C GLN A 2 12.54 -3.73 15.08
N ILE A 3 12.87 -3.85 13.80
CA ILE A 3 12.32 -4.84 12.89
C ILE A 3 13.48 -5.74 12.49
N THR A 4 13.35 -7.04 12.76
CA THR A 4 14.35 -8.03 12.37
C THR A 4 13.90 -8.69 11.07
N ILE A 5 14.80 -8.76 10.10
CA ILE A 5 14.62 -9.44 8.82
C ILE A 5 15.67 -10.54 8.68
N ARG A 6 15.39 -11.52 7.81
CA ARG A 6 16.37 -12.58 7.50
C ARG A 6 17.57 -11.98 6.79
N ASP A 7 18.77 -12.44 7.16
CA ASP A 7 20.03 -11.96 6.59
C ASP A 7 20.09 -12.11 5.06
N GLU A 8 19.48 -13.19 4.54
CA GLU A 8 19.34 -13.47 3.10
C GLU A 8 18.63 -12.35 2.31
N LEU A 9 17.83 -11.53 2.98
CA LEU A 9 17.10 -10.43 2.36
C LEU A 9 17.88 -9.12 2.38
N VAL A 10 18.95 -9.02 3.16
CA VAL A 10 19.69 -7.77 3.36
C VAL A 10 20.44 -7.37 2.08
N GLU A 11 21.21 -8.29 1.50
CA GLU A 11 21.96 -8.04 0.25
C GLU A 11 21.05 -7.60 -0.91
N PRO A 12 19.99 -8.34 -1.27
CA PRO A 12 19.09 -7.94 -2.36
C PRO A 12 18.38 -6.61 -2.11
N LEU A 13 18.02 -6.32 -0.85
CA LEU A 13 17.39 -5.05 -0.48
C LEU A 13 18.39 -3.90 -0.55
N GLN A 14 19.65 -4.13 -0.19
CA GLN A 14 20.71 -3.13 -0.26
C GLN A 14 21.06 -2.75 -1.71
N GLU A 15 21.15 -3.74 -2.60
CA GLU A 15 21.35 -3.49 -4.03
C GLU A 15 20.20 -2.67 -4.60
N ARG A 16 18.95 -3.09 -4.34
CA ARG A 16 17.77 -2.33 -4.78
C ARG A 16 17.69 -0.93 -4.18
N ALA A 17 18.09 -0.75 -2.92
CA ALA A 17 18.11 0.56 -2.28
C ALA A 17 19.02 1.52 -3.06
N LYS A 18 20.24 1.06 -3.41
CA LYS A 18 21.19 1.85 -4.23
C LYS A 18 20.65 2.14 -5.63
N GLU A 19 20.09 1.14 -6.32
CA GLU A 19 19.50 1.31 -7.65
C GLU A 19 18.35 2.34 -7.65
N LYS A 20 17.59 2.40 -6.55
CA LYS A 20 16.49 3.33 -6.37
C LYS A 20 16.90 4.69 -5.79
N GLY A 21 18.19 4.88 -5.50
CA GLY A 21 18.73 6.15 -5.00
C GLY A 21 18.46 6.42 -3.52
N PHE A 22 18.28 5.37 -2.71
CA PHE A 22 18.18 5.49 -1.25
C PHE A 22 19.57 5.48 -0.61
N ASP A 23 19.80 6.39 0.33
CA ASP A 23 21.07 6.50 1.05
C ASP A 23 21.27 5.38 2.09
N THR A 24 20.16 4.82 2.61
CA THR A 24 20.19 3.75 3.61
C THR A 24 19.16 2.65 3.32
N ILE A 25 19.42 1.45 3.82
CA ILE A 25 18.52 0.29 3.67
C ILE A 25 17.24 0.52 4.47
N GLU A 26 17.35 1.14 5.65
CA GLU A 26 16.22 1.45 6.53
C GLU A 26 15.21 2.38 5.83
N ALA A 27 15.70 3.42 5.14
CA ALA A 27 14.85 4.32 4.39
C ALA A 27 14.10 3.59 3.25
N TYR A 28 14.76 2.63 2.61
CA TYR A 28 14.15 1.80 1.58
C TYR A 28 13.08 0.85 2.16
N ILE A 29 13.38 0.20 3.29
CA ILE A 29 12.44 -0.70 3.98
C ILE A 29 11.21 0.08 4.44
N ASP A 30 11.40 1.24 5.08
CA ASP A 30 10.30 2.09 5.53
C ASP A 30 9.43 2.56 4.37
N HIS A 31 10.04 2.89 3.23
CA HIS A 31 9.31 3.26 2.03
C HIS A 31 8.43 2.10 1.52
N ILE A 32 8.97 0.88 1.42
CA ILE A 32 8.20 -0.30 1.00
C ILE A 32 7.07 -0.61 1.98
N LEU A 33 7.37 -0.63 3.27
CA LEU A 33 6.36 -0.90 4.30
C LEU A 33 5.26 0.15 4.28
N GLY A 34 5.61 1.42 4.06
CA GLY A 34 4.66 2.51 3.87
C GLY A 34 3.75 2.31 2.65
N GLN A 35 4.31 1.89 1.51
CA GLN A 35 3.52 1.56 0.32
C GLN A 35 2.56 0.38 0.56
N ILE A 36 3.04 -0.67 1.23
CA ILE A 36 2.22 -1.85 1.55
C ILE A 36 1.13 -1.47 2.55
N ALA A 37 1.46 -0.74 3.62
CA ALA A 37 0.48 -0.28 4.60
C ALA A 37 -0.56 0.65 3.97
N GLY A 38 -0.11 1.55 3.08
CA GLY A 38 -0.98 2.38 2.25
C GLY A 38 -1.89 1.53 1.38
N LYS A 39 -1.37 0.52 0.68
CA LYS A 39 -2.17 -0.41 -0.12
C LYS A 39 -3.14 -1.21 0.75
N VAL A 40 -2.77 -1.68 1.93
CA VAL A 40 -3.68 -2.40 2.84
C VAL A 40 -4.81 -1.48 3.32
N LYS A 41 -4.49 -0.23 3.69
CA LYS A 41 -5.50 0.79 4.01
C LYS A 41 -6.40 1.09 2.82
N SER A 42 -5.82 1.36 1.66
CA SER A 42 -6.55 1.62 0.44
C SER A 42 -7.36 0.42 -0.01
N THR A 43 -6.89 -0.83 0.12
CA THR A 43 -7.69 -2.02 -0.23
C THR A 43 -8.88 -2.20 0.72
N ASN A 44 -8.75 -1.79 1.98
CA ASN A 44 -9.88 -1.68 2.91
C ASN A 44 -10.79 -0.45 2.62
N GLU A 45 -10.25 0.59 1.96
CA GLU A 45 -10.96 1.81 1.55
C GLU A 45 -11.41 1.81 0.07
N VAL A 46 -11.09 0.77 -0.72
CA VAL A 46 -11.62 0.55 -2.07
C VAL A 46 -13.07 0.19 -1.85
N MET A 47 -13.90 1.24 -1.82
CA MET A 47 -15.36 1.27 -1.73
C MET A 47 -15.88 0.30 -0.67
N SER A 48 -16.08 0.80 0.55
CA SER A 48 -16.94 0.06 1.48
C SER A 48 -18.22 -0.30 0.72
N LYS A 49 -18.73 -1.54 0.83
CA LYS A 49 -19.98 -1.96 0.16
C LYS A 49 -21.12 -0.95 0.38
N GLN A 50 -21.05 -0.22 1.48
CA GLN A 50 -21.95 0.85 1.86
C GLN A 50 -21.90 2.07 0.93
N ASP A 51 -20.73 2.41 0.39
CA ASP A 51 -20.56 3.47 -0.60
C ASP A 51 -20.95 3.00 -2.00
N GLU A 52 -20.73 1.72 -2.33
CA GLU A 52 -21.29 1.08 -3.53
C GLU A 52 -22.82 1.12 -3.53
N GLU A 53 -23.46 0.75 -2.41
CA GLU A 53 -24.92 0.83 -2.27
C GLU A 53 -25.45 2.26 -2.38
N LYS A 54 -24.76 3.24 -1.79
CA LYS A 54 -25.15 4.65 -1.93
C LYS A 54 -25.08 5.12 -3.37
N VAL A 55 -24.03 4.75 -4.10
CA VAL A 55 -23.89 5.09 -5.53
C VAL A 55 -24.95 4.37 -6.36
N MET A 56 -25.19 3.08 -6.12
CA MET A 56 -26.23 2.29 -6.80
C MET A 56 -27.63 2.82 -6.57
N ASN A 57 -27.99 3.17 -5.33
CA ASN A 57 -29.29 3.76 -5.01
C ASN A 57 -29.46 5.11 -5.71
N ARG A 58 -28.42 5.93 -5.73
CA ARG A 58 -28.45 7.24 -6.40
C ARG A 58 -28.57 7.12 -7.91
N LEU A 59 -27.95 6.12 -8.51
CA LEU A 59 -28.09 5.81 -9.95
C LEU A 59 -29.51 5.31 -10.28
N ARG A 60 -30.12 4.51 -9.41
CA ARG A 60 -31.52 4.06 -9.53
C ARG A 60 -32.50 5.22 -9.39
N ASP A 61 -32.29 6.11 -8.41
CA ASP A 61 -33.13 7.30 -8.20
C ASP A 61 -33.07 8.28 -9.39
N LEU A 62 -31.94 8.32 -10.07
CA LEU A 62 -31.74 9.12 -11.29
C LEU A 62 -32.18 8.39 -12.58
N GLY A 63 -32.63 7.14 -12.48
CA GLY A 63 -33.15 6.36 -13.61
C GLY A 63 -32.10 5.87 -14.60
N TYR A 64 -30.83 5.83 -14.20
CA TYR A 64 -29.75 5.23 -14.99
C TYR A 64 -29.69 3.69 -14.83
N LEU A 65 -30.39 3.16 -13.83
CA LEU A 65 -30.63 1.74 -13.52
C LEU A 65 -32.12 1.53 -13.29
#